data_AF-A0A819JPT3-F1
#
_entry.id   AF-A0A819JPT3-F1
#
_cell.length_a   1.000
_cell.length_b   1.000
_cell.length_c   1.000
_cell.angle_alpha   90.00
_cell.angle_beta   90.00
_cell.angle_gamma   90.00
#
_symmetry.space_group_name_H-M   'P 1'
#
loop_
_entity.id
_entity.type
_entity.pdbx_description
1 polymer ?
#
loop_
_entity_poly.entity_id
_entity_poly.type
_entity_poly.pdbx_seq_one_letter_code
_entity_poly.pdbx_strand_id
1 'polypeptide(L)'
;MAFCEVPLQVVNEWIGRTFFCANDAGEWIFVHLFAVMFVLFRSDMLDSPHQKSRYTSYIFSMIGTIFLFCFWPSFNAANTDGPERLRAVINTCVSICSSVLGTFIASSLVRRGKLGIVHVQSATLAGGVAVGTVAASNIGLHGALIIGTLAGFVSTLGFHSVLPKLEVIRIHDTCGVHNLHGIPGLMSGIAGIILASIPEQSGFQDHLTVLRLTGGLQCSSNIQAAYQAAVVGLTLIVAIVGGLFTGLLLRLPLFSQESQYFDDEVHWHIPEPEHRRSLKMRLYTR
;
A
#
# COMPACT_ATOMS: atom_id res chain seq x y z
N MET A 1 14.85 11.10 -4.24
CA MET A 1 13.70 10.18 -4.31
C MET A 1 12.52 10.86 -5.00
N ALA A 2 11.73 11.70 -4.32
CA ALA A 2 10.53 12.34 -4.88
C ALA A 2 10.75 13.07 -6.22
N PHE A 3 11.86 13.78 -6.40
CA PHE A 3 12.20 14.47 -7.65
C PHE A 3 12.26 13.55 -8.88
N CYS A 4 12.64 12.28 -8.69
CA CYS A 4 12.71 11.29 -9.77
C CYS A 4 11.39 10.53 -9.91
N GLU A 5 10.79 10.16 -8.77
CA GLU A 5 9.65 9.25 -8.73
C GLU A 5 8.33 9.91 -9.13
N VAL A 6 8.10 11.18 -8.76
CA VAL A 6 6.87 11.88 -9.11
C VAL A 6 6.71 12.02 -10.64
N PRO A 7 7.71 12.50 -11.40
CA PRO A 7 7.58 12.54 -12.86
C PRO A 7 7.37 11.16 -13.48
N LEU A 8 8.04 10.11 -12.98
CA LEU A 8 7.86 8.75 -13.48
C LEU A 8 6.45 8.21 -13.24
N GLN A 9 5.89 8.47 -12.05
CA GLN A 9 4.52 8.11 -11.72
C GLN A 9 3.52 8.83 -12.65
N VAL A 10 3.68 10.14 -12.82
CA VAL A 10 2.80 10.96 -13.66
C VAL A 10 2.85 10.51 -15.12
N VAL A 11 4.04 10.21 -15.66
CA VAL A 11 4.18 9.69 -17.03
C VAL A 11 3.54 8.31 -17.15
N ASN A 12 3.75 7.41 -16.18
CA ASN A 12 3.13 6.09 -16.17
C ASN A 12 1.60 6.18 -16.16
N GLU A 13 1.04 7.05 -15.32
CA GLU A 13 -0.39 7.31 -15.25
C GLU A 13 -0.93 7.90 -16.55
N TRP A 14 -0.24 8.91 -17.10
CA TRP A 14 -0.63 9.52 -18.36
C TRP A 14 -0.66 8.48 -19.50
N ILE A 15 0.34 7.60 -19.59
CA ILE A 15 0.35 6.52 -20.58
C ILE A 15 -0.81 5.55 -20.36
N GLY A 16 -1.01 5.10 -19.12
CA GLY A 16 -2.05 4.16 -18.75
C GLY A 16 -3.47 4.67 -19.03
N ARG A 17 -3.75 5.92 -18.68
CA ARG A 17 -5.07 6.54 -18.91
C ARG A 17 -5.30 6.88 -20.38
N THR A 18 -4.28 7.39 -21.08
CA THR A 18 -4.44 7.88 -22.46
C THR A 18 -4.44 6.76 -23.50
N PHE A 19 -3.55 5.78 -23.39
CA PHE A 19 -3.38 4.75 -24.43
C PHE A 19 -4.04 3.42 -24.08
N PHE A 20 -4.14 3.09 -22.80
CA PHE A 20 -4.75 1.84 -22.33
C PHE A 20 -6.14 2.05 -21.74
N CYS A 21 -6.64 3.29 -21.63
CA CYS A 21 -7.97 3.54 -21.07
C CYS A 21 -8.16 2.80 -19.73
N ALA A 22 -7.12 2.79 -18.91
CA ALA A 22 -7.13 2.12 -17.63
C ALA A 22 -8.17 2.77 -16.73
N ASN A 23 -8.97 1.94 -16.05
CA ASN A 23 -9.88 2.42 -15.02
C ASN A 23 -9.34 1.97 -13.66
N ASP A 24 -8.97 2.95 -12.85
CA ASP A 24 -8.36 2.76 -11.55
C ASP A 24 -8.82 3.88 -10.63
N ALA A 25 -10.07 3.76 -10.15
CA ALA A 25 -10.76 4.81 -9.40
C ALA A 25 -10.00 5.23 -8.12
N GLY A 26 -9.35 4.28 -7.45
CA GLY A 26 -8.58 4.51 -6.23
C GLY A 26 -7.08 4.65 -6.44
N GLU A 27 -6.60 4.86 -7.67
CA GLU A 27 -5.17 5.03 -7.98
C GLU A 27 -4.25 3.88 -7.50
N TRP A 28 -4.75 2.63 -7.47
CA TRP A 28 -3.97 1.50 -6.96
C TRP A 28 -2.87 1.06 -7.88
N ILE A 29 -3.15 1.02 -9.18
CA ILE A 29 -2.17 0.69 -10.21
C ILE A 29 -1.11 1.80 -10.20
N PHE A 30 -1.52 3.06 -10.27
CA PHE A 30 -0.58 4.16 -10.49
C PHE A 30 0.15 4.66 -9.25
N VAL A 31 -0.42 4.56 -8.05
CA VAL A 31 0.23 5.01 -6.80
C VAL A 31 0.82 3.83 -6.03
N HIS A 32 0.00 2.82 -5.72
CA HIS A 32 0.39 1.82 -4.72
C HIS A 32 1.21 0.67 -5.29
N LEU A 33 0.84 0.15 -6.47
CA LEU A 33 1.65 -0.84 -7.17
C LEU A 33 2.97 -0.23 -7.64
N PHE A 34 2.95 1.05 -8.02
CA PHE A 34 4.14 1.84 -8.31
C PHE A 34 5.05 1.92 -7.07
N ALA A 35 4.55 2.43 -5.94
CA ALA A 35 5.34 2.70 -4.73
C ALA A 35 6.07 1.48 -4.12
N VAL A 36 5.68 0.25 -4.48
CA VAL A 36 6.19 -0.99 -3.86
C VAL A 36 7.55 -1.44 -4.37
N MET A 37 7.92 -1.06 -5.60
CA MET A 37 9.14 -1.59 -6.23
C MET A 37 10.36 -0.67 -6.02
N PHE A 38 10.24 0.33 -5.16
CA PHE A 38 11.28 1.30 -4.82
C PHE A 38 12.17 0.87 -3.66
N VAL A 39 12.49 -0.43 -3.58
CA VAL A 39 13.40 -0.92 -2.54
C VAL A 39 14.83 -0.52 -2.88
N LEU A 40 15.31 0.49 -2.17
CA LEU A 40 16.72 0.83 -2.11
C LEU A 40 17.48 -0.33 -1.49
N PHE A 41 18.18 -1.11 -2.31
CA PHE A 41 19.16 -2.07 -1.82
C PHE A 41 20.20 -1.31 -0.97
N ARG A 42 20.16 -1.46 0.35
CA ARG A 42 21.20 -1.00 1.28
C ARG A 42 21.35 -2.07 2.34
N SER A 43 22.29 -3.00 2.10
CA SER A 43 22.51 -4.16 2.95
C SER A 43 22.97 -3.80 4.36
N ASP A 44 23.55 -2.62 4.53
CA ASP A 44 24.07 -2.06 5.78
C ASP A 44 22.97 -1.54 6.72
N MET A 45 21.73 -1.37 6.25
CA MET A 45 20.60 -0.98 7.12
C MET A 45 20.16 -2.12 8.05
N LEU A 46 20.24 -3.36 7.58
CA LEU A 46 19.73 -4.55 8.28
C LEU A 46 20.40 -4.79 9.64
N ASP A 47 21.64 -4.34 9.79
CA ASP A 47 22.45 -4.56 10.99
C ASP A 47 22.33 -3.41 12.01
N SER A 48 21.49 -2.40 11.75
CA SER A 48 21.37 -1.25 12.66
C SER A 48 20.74 -1.63 14.01
N PRO A 49 21.41 -1.36 15.15
CA PRO A 49 20.87 -1.65 16.47
C PRO A 49 19.66 -0.78 16.84
N HIS A 50 19.43 0.30 16.10
CA HIS A 50 18.37 1.30 16.32
C HIS A 50 17.07 0.97 15.59
N GLN A 51 17.04 -0.07 14.73
CA GLN A 51 15.82 -0.53 14.06
C GLN A 51 14.90 -1.30 15.01
N LYS A 52 14.39 -0.61 16.04
CA LYS A 52 13.57 -1.18 17.11
C LYS A 52 12.39 -0.26 17.43
N SER A 53 11.27 -0.87 17.77
CA SER A 53 10.09 -0.15 18.26
C SER A 53 9.94 -0.29 19.77
N ARG A 54 9.31 0.71 20.38
CA ARG A 54 8.92 0.71 21.80
C ARG A 54 7.42 0.97 21.92
N TYR A 55 6.85 0.80 23.11
CA TYR A 55 5.40 0.95 23.31
C TYR A 55 4.86 2.29 22.77
N THR A 56 5.53 3.40 23.08
CA THR A 56 5.11 4.74 22.62
C THR A 56 5.16 4.88 21.11
N SER A 57 6.17 4.35 20.42
CA SER A 57 6.25 4.41 18.96
C SER A 57 5.14 3.58 18.30
N TYR A 58 4.73 2.46 18.90
CA TYR A 58 3.57 1.71 18.44
C TYR A 58 2.27 2.50 18.58
N ILE A 59 2.05 3.17 19.71
CA ILE A 59 0.86 4.01 19.89
C ILE A 59 0.83 5.17 18.88
N PHE A 60 1.96 5.85 18.65
CA PHE A 60 2.03 6.90 17.63
C PHE A 60 1.75 6.36 16.22
N SER A 61 2.34 5.22 15.84
CA SER A 61 2.07 4.60 14.54
C SER A 61 0.59 4.18 14.40
N MET A 62 -0.05 3.72 15.47
CA MET A 62 -1.48 3.40 15.47
C MET A 62 -2.37 4.62 15.19
N ILE A 63 -1.97 5.82 15.62
CA ILE A 63 -2.70 7.05 15.25
C ILE A 63 -2.70 7.19 13.73
N GLY A 64 -1.55 7.04 13.08
CA GLY A 64 -1.44 7.02 11.62
C GLY A 64 -2.33 5.98 10.97
N THR A 65 -2.34 4.74 11.49
CA THR A 65 -3.23 3.67 11.03
C THR A 65 -4.70 4.09 11.08
N ILE A 66 -5.16 4.69 12.18
CA ILE A 66 -6.57 5.11 12.34
C ILE A 66 -6.92 6.22 11.35
N PHE A 67 -6.04 7.22 11.18
CA PHE A 67 -6.26 8.29 10.20
C PHE A 67 -6.38 7.73 8.79
N LEU A 68 -5.46 6.85 8.38
CA LEU A 68 -5.53 6.18 7.09
C LEU A 68 -6.82 5.37 6.96
N PHE A 69 -7.17 4.58 7.98
CA PHE A 69 -8.39 3.76 7.97
C PHE A 69 -9.65 4.60 7.76
N CYS A 70 -9.79 5.70 8.49
CA CYS A 70 -10.97 6.57 8.42
C CYS A 70 -11.08 7.33 7.10
N PHE A 71 -9.95 7.75 6.51
CA PHE A 71 -9.94 8.58 5.30
C PHE A 71 -9.75 7.80 3.99
N TRP A 72 -9.46 6.50 4.06
CA TRP A 72 -9.36 5.64 2.88
C TRP A 72 -10.60 5.66 1.96
N PRO A 73 -11.84 5.66 2.48
CA PRO A 73 -13.02 5.77 1.65
C PRO A 73 -13.05 7.05 0.82
N SER A 74 -12.60 8.18 1.38
CA SER A 74 -12.45 9.43 0.63
C SER A 74 -11.36 9.33 -0.42
N PHE A 75 -10.24 8.69 -0.10
CA PHE A 75 -9.14 8.47 -1.05
C PHE A 75 -9.60 7.68 -2.29
N ASN A 76 -10.26 6.54 -2.10
CA ASN A 76 -10.76 5.71 -3.20
C ASN A 76 -11.92 6.35 -3.99
N ALA A 77 -12.55 7.38 -3.43
CA ALA A 77 -13.69 8.07 -4.04
C ALA A 77 -13.31 9.42 -4.66
N ALA A 78 -12.07 9.88 -4.49
CA ALA A 78 -11.64 11.23 -4.86
C ALA A 78 -11.79 11.53 -6.36
N ASN A 79 -11.48 10.55 -7.21
CA ASN A 79 -11.51 10.68 -8.67
C ASN A 79 -12.80 10.12 -9.29
N THR A 80 -13.90 10.15 -8.53
CA THR A 80 -15.19 9.58 -8.93
C THR A 80 -16.33 10.56 -8.65
N ASP A 81 -17.38 10.48 -9.46
CA ASP A 81 -18.51 11.40 -9.39
C ASP A 81 -19.86 10.69 -9.32
N GLY A 82 -20.89 11.45 -8.90
CA GLY A 82 -22.27 10.96 -8.87
C GLY A 82 -22.45 9.70 -8.01
N PRO A 83 -23.24 8.71 -8.48
CA PRO A 83 -23.51 7.47 -7.75
C PRO A 83 -22.26 6.60 -7.51
N GLU A 84 -21.26 6.70 -8.37
CA GLU A 84 -20.01 5.93 -8.26
C GLU A 84 -19.21 6.34 -7.04
N ARG A 85 -19.22 7.64 -6.71
CA ARG A 85 -18.56 8.16 -5.51
C ARG A 85 -19.11 7.55 -4.24
N LEU A 86 -20.43 7.48 -4.12
CA LEU A 86 -21.06 6.82 -2.97
C LEU A 86 -20.71 5.32 -2.94
N ARG A 87 -20.67 4.67 -4.12
CA ARG A 87 -20.30 3.26 -4.21
C ARG A 87 -18.85 3.01 -3.79
N ALA A 88 -17.92 3.86 -4.23
CA ALA A 88 -16.52 3.82 -3.85
C ALA A 88 -16.33 3.96 -2.34
N VAL A 89 -17.07 4.88 -1.71
CA VAL A 89 -17.09 5.01 -0.25
C VAL A 89 -17.60 3.74 0.41
N ILE A 90 -18.76 3.21 -0.01
CA ILE A 90 -19.37 2.02 0.61
C ILE A 90 -18.48 0.79 0.46
N ASN A 91 -18.01 0.50 -0.76
CA ASN A 91 -17.15 -0.65 -1.03
C ASN A 91 -15.84 -0.55 -0.24
N THR A 92 -15.25 0.64 -0.13
CA THR A 92 -14.03 0.84 0.63
C THR A 92 -14.24 0.65 2.13
N CYS A 93 -15.31 1.24 2.70
CA CYS A 93 -15.67 1.03 4.10
C CYS A 93 -15.85 -0.46 4.42
N VAL A 94 -16.59 -1.19 3.59
CA VAL A 94 -16.87 -2.62 3.79
C VAL A 94 -15.58 -3.43 3.67
N SER A 95 -14.76 -3.15 2.65
CA SER A 95 -13.52 -3.88 2.41
C SER A 95 -12.49 -3.65 3.51
N ILE A 96 -12.26 -2.39 3.92
CA ILE A 96 -11.27 -2.08 4.95
C ILE A 96 -11.70 -2.58 6.34
N CYS A 97 -12.99 -2.56 6.66
CA CYS A 97 -13.51 -3.23 7.85
C CYS A 97 -13.30 -4.75 7.81
N SER A 98 -13.47 -5.37 6.64
CA SER A 98 -13.29 -6.81 6.46
C SER A 98 -11.83 -7.24 6.52
N SER A 99 -10.90 -6.38 6.08
CA SER A 99 -9.46 -6.65 6.25
C SER A 99 -9.03 -6.66 7.70
N VAL A 100 -9.73 -5.97 8.61
CA VAL A 100 -9.51 -6.12 10.06
C VAL A 100 -9.77 -7.58 10.48
N LEU A 101 -10.89 -8.17 10.06
CA LEU A 101 -11.22 -9.57 10.38
C LEU A 101 -10.15 -10.53 9.84
N GLY A 102 -9.82 -10.42 8.55
CA GLY A 102 -8.79 -11.25 7.92
C GLY A 102 -7.43 -11.13 8.62
N THR A 103 -7.05 -9.91 9.00
CA THR A 103 -5.80 -9.62 9.72
C THR A 103 -5.77 -10.25 11.10
N PHE A 104 -6.84 -10.11 11.89
CA PHE A 104 -6.88 -10.65 13.24
C PHE A 104 -6.87 -12.18 13.25
N ILE A 105 -7.61 -12.80 12.32
CA ILE A 105 -7.60 -14.26 12.13
C ILE A 105 -6.19 -14.72 11.78
N ALA A 106 -5.60 -14.19 10.71
CA ALA A 106 -4.26 -14.59 10.27
C ALA A 106 -3.20 -14.33 11.35
N SER A 107 -3.26 -13.17 12.00
CA SER A 107 -2.31 -12.79 13.05
C SER A 107 -2.38 -13.76 14.22
N SER A 108 -3.59 -14.10 14.68
CA SER A 108 -3.79 -15.05 15.77
C SER A 108 -3.25 -16.43 15.40
N LEU A 109 -3.52 -16.90 14.19
CA LEU A 109 -3.03 -18.20 13.69
C LEU A 109 -1.50 -18.25 13.69
N VAL A 110 -0.82 -17.27 13.09
CA VAL A 110 0.64 -17.29 12.95
C VAL A 110 1.39 -16.93 14.25
N ARG A 111 0.72 -16.25 15.19
CA ARG A 111 1.29 -15.89 16.51
C ARG A 111 0.72 -16.73 17.66
N ARG A 112 0.15 -17.90 17.36
CA ARG A 112 -0.33 -18.90 18.35
C ARG A 112 -1.28 -18.32 19.39
N GLY A 113 -2.33 -17.64 18.93
CA GLY A 113 -3.35 -17.03 19.78
C GLY A 113 -3.08 -15.59 20.22
N LYS A 114 -1.93 -15.01 19.86
CA LYS A 114 -1.59 -13.61 20.15
C LYS A 114 -1.75 -12.72 18.91
N LEU A 115 -1.82 -11.40 19.09
CA LEU A 115 -1.85 -10.44 17.99
C LEU A 115 -0.49 -9.75 17.83
N GLY A 116 -0.05 -9.59 16.59
CA GLY A 116 1.15 -8.84 16.25
C GLY A 116 0.78 -7.39 15.96
N ILE A 117 1.34 -6.43 16.72
CA ILE A 117 0.99 -5.02 16.56
C ILE A 117 1.32 -4.48 15.16
N VAL A 118 2.41 -4.93 14.53
CA VAL A 118 2.76 -4.58 13.14
C VAL A 118 1.70 -5.08 12.15
N HIS A 119 1.13 -6.27 12.38
CA HIS A 119 0.02 -6.77 11.56
C HIS A 119 -1.20 -5.85 11.72
N VAL A 120 -1.53 -5.46 12.95
CA VAL A 120 -2.67 -4.58 13.24
C VAL A 120 -2.48 -3.18 12.65
N GLN A 121 -1.28 -2.61 12.74
CA GLN A 121 -0.95 -1.28 12.22
C GLN A 121 -0.99 -1.19 10.70
N SER A 122 -0.68 -2.30 10.02
CA SER A 122 -0.50 -2.30 8.57
C SER A 122 -1.57 -3.12 7.86
N ALA A 123 -1.63 -4.44 8.10
CA ALA A 123 -2.49 -5.34 7.32
C ALA A 123 -4.00 -5.07 7.47
N THR A 124 -4.43 -4.40 8.55
CA THR A 124 -5.84 -3.96 8.69
C THR A 124 -6.27 -2.98 7.61
N LEU A 125 -5.31 -2.28 6.99
CA LEU A 125 -5.52 -1.31 5.93
C LEU A 125 -5.53 -1.95 4.53
N ALA A 126 -5.12 -3.22 4.42
CA ALA A 126 -4.95 -3.91 3.13
C ALA A 126 -6.24 -4.03 2.31
N GLY A 127 -7.42 -4.01 2.94
CA GLY A 127 -8.70 -4.00 2.22
C GLY A 127 -8.95 -2.70 1.48
N GLY A 128 -8.55 -1.56 2.07
CA GLY A 128 -8.59 -0.27 1.38
C GLY A 128 -7.71 -0.27 0.12
N VAL A 129 -6.59 -0.99 0.18
CA VAL A 129 -5.68 -1.24 -0.94
C VAL A 129 -6.30 -2.13 -2.00
N ALA A 130 -6.73 -3.33 -1.61
CA ALA A 130 -7.15 -4.33 -2.56
C ALA A 130 -8.41 -3.95 -3.34
N VAL A 131 -9.31 -3.15 -2.76
CA VAL A 131 -10.58 -2.83 -3.41
C VAL A 131 -10.47 -1.73 -4.48
N GLY A 132 -9.49 -0.83 -4.44
CA GLY A 132 -9.77 0.47 -5.04
C GLY A 132 -9.72 0.59 -6.56
N THR A 133 -9.09 -0.33 -7.31
CA THR A 133 -9.31 -0.40 -8.78
C THR A 133 -10.81 -0.59 -9.08
N VAL A 134 -11.51 -1.36 -8.24
CA VAL A 134 -12.92 -1.73 -8.38
C VAL A 134 -13.83 -1.02 -7.36
N ALA A 135 -13.35 -0.01 -6.63
CA ALA A 135 -14.13 0.63 -5.56
C ALA A 135 -15.40 1.29 -6.11
N ALA A 136 -15.30 2.03 -7.21
CA ALA A 136 -16.44 2.65 -7.89
C ALA A 136 -17.34 1.65 -8.63
N SER A 137 -16.88 0.41 -8.79
CA SER A 137 -17.57 -0.60 -9.59
C SER A 137 -18.62 -1.36 -8.79
N ASN A 138 -19.54 -2.00 -9.51
CA ASN A 138 -20.65 -2.70 -8.90
C ASN A 138 -20.29 -4.14 -8.51
N ILE A 139 -19.48 -4.28 -7.47
CA ILE A 139 -19.04 -5.58 -6.93
C ILE A 139 -19.96 -6.11 -5.80
N GLY A 140 -20.97 -5.34 -5.42
CA GLY A 140 -21.83 -5.62 -4.26
C GLY A 140 -21.08 -5.64 -2.92
N LEU A 141 -21.83 -5.71 -1.82
CA LEU A 141 -21.25 -5.80 -0.48
C LEU A 141 -20.40 -7.07 -0.30
N HIS A 142 -20.83 -8.18 -0.91
CA HIS A 142 -20.13 -9.45 -0.85
C HIS A 142 -18.76 -9.41 -1.53
N GLY A 143 -18.64 -8.75 -2.69
CA GLY A 143 -17.34 -8.58 -3.36
C GLY A 143 -16.37 -7.79 -2.50
N ALA A 144 -16.81 -6.67 -1.93
CA ALA A 144 -16.00 -5.86 -1.02
C ALA A 144 -15.56 -6.63 0.24
N LEU A 145 -16.47 -7.40 0.86
CA LEU A 145 -16.20 -8.28 2.02
C LEU A 145 -15.13 -9.33 1.70
N ILE A 146 -15.26 -10.02 0.56
CA ILE A 146 -14.32 -11.08 0.13
C ILE A 146 -12.94 -10.48 -0.13
N ILE A 147 -12.87 -9.42 -0.94
CA ILE A 147 -11.61 -8.74 -1.26
C ILE A 147 -10.90 -8.29 0.02
N GLY A 148 -11.63 -7.64 0.92
CA GLY A 148 -11.06 -7.12 2.17
C GLY A 148 -10.54 -8.21 3.08
N THR A 149 -11.35 -9.24 3.33
CA THR A 149 -10.96 -10.37 4.21
C THR A 149 -9.71 -11.06 3.68
N LEU A 150 -9.67 -11.37 2.38
CA LEU A 150 -8.52 -12.00 1.75
C LEU A 150 -7.29 -11.10 1.80
N ALA A 151 -7.44 -9.80 1.54
CA ALA A 151 -6.34 -8.85 1.56
C ALA A 151 -5.68 -8.74 2.95
N GLY A 152 -6.48 -8.59 4.01
CA GLY A 152 -5.97 -8.56 5.39
C GLY A 152 -5.29 -9.86 5.80
N PHE A 153 -5.86 -11.00 5.38
CA PHE A 153 -5.29 -12.32 5.66
C PHE A 153 -3.93 -12.51 4.95
N VAL A 154 -3.89 -12.28 3.63
CA VAL A 154 -2.68 -12.46 2.81
C VAL A 154 -1.60 -11.44 3.20
N SER A 155 -1.96 -10.18 3.42
CA SER A 155 -1.02 -9.15 3.89
C SER A 155 -0.35 -9.58 5.21
N THR A 156 -1.13 -10.11 6.15
CA THR A 156 -0.61 -10.60 7.43
C THR A 156 0.35 -11.79 7.26
N LEU A 157 0.02 -12.74 6.38
CA LEU A 157 0.94 -13.84 6.04
C LEU A 157 2.23 -13.32 5.38
N GLY A 158 2.12 -12.27 4.57
CA GLY A 158 3.26 -11.55 3.99
C GLY A 158 4.18 -10.97 5.05
N PHE A 159 3.63 -10.19 5.99
CA PHE A 159 4.40 -9.66 7.13
C PHE A 159 5.07 -10.76 7.96
N HIS A 160 4.41 -11.90 8.14
CA HIS A 160 4.97 -13.01 8.92
C HIS A 160 6.05 -13.79 8.16
N SER A 161 5.85 -14.03 6.86
CA SER A 161 6.62 -15.05 6.10
C SER A 161 7.46 -14.48 4.97
N VAL A 162 6.97 -13.44 4.28
CA VAL A 162 7.64 -12.83 3.12
C VAL A 162 8.64 -11.79 3.59
N LEU A 163 8.24 -10.90 4.50
CA LEU A 163 9.12 -9.83 5.00
C LEU A 163 10.47 -10.36 5.51
N PRO A 164 10.54 -11.38 6.39
CA PRO A 164 11.83 -11.91 6.85
C PRO A 164 12.64 -12.57 5.72
N LYS A 165 11.99 -13.13 4.70
CA LYS A 165 12.68 -13.76 3.56
C LYS A 165 13.29 -12.72 2.62
N LEU A 166 12.66 -11.55 2.47
CA LEU A 166 13.23 -10.43 1.71
C LEU A 166 14.53 -9.95 2.37
N GLU A 167 14.57 -9.88 3.71
CA GLU A 167 15.76 -9.49 4.46
C GLU A 167 16.94 -10.45 4.23
N VAL A 168 16.68 -11.76 4.13
CA VAL A 168 17.71 -12.78 3.81
C VAL A 168 18.38 -12.53 2.47
N ILE A 169 17.63 -12.05 1.46
CA ILE A 169 18.16 -11.69 0.15
C ILE A 169 18.59 -10.21 0.05
N ARG A 170 18.75 -9.54 1.20
CA ARG A 170 19.19 -8.14 1.33
C ARG A 170 18.25 -7.12 0.68
N ILE A 171 16.97 -7.45 0.60
CA ILE A 171 15.89 -6.51 0.27
C ILE A 171 15.31 -6.03 1.59
N HIS A 172 15.63 -4.80 1.96
CA HIS A 172 15.18 -4.21 3.22
C HIS A 172 13.89 -3.41 3.00
N ASP A 173 12.80 -3.84 3.64
CA ASP A 173 11.50 -3.19 3.59
C ASP A 173 11.08 -2.76 5.00
N THR A 174 11.54 -1.57 5.42
CA THR A 174 11.41 -1.07 6.80
C THR A 174 9.97 -1.09 7.32
N CYS A 175 9.00 -0.72 6.47
CA CYS A 175 7.58 -0.62 6.85
C CYS A 175 6.75 -1.81 6.37
N GLY A 176 7.35 -2.79 5.67
CA GLY A 176 6.62 -3.86 5.00
C GLY A 176 5.69 -3.34 3.90
N VAL A 177 6.09 -2.30 3.17
CA VAL A 177 5.28 -1.70 2.09
C VAL A 177 4.93 -2.72 1.01
N HIS A 178 5.77 -3.73 0.79
CA HIS A 178 5.46 -4.83 -0.10
C HIS A 178 4.23 -5.62 0.36
N ASN A 179 4.09 -5.83 1.66
CA ASN A 179 3.00 -6.63 2.23
C ASN A 179 1.71 -5.83 2.39
N LEU A 180 1.78 -4.51 2.57
CA LEU A 180 0.61 -3.64 2.65
C LEU A 180 0.15 -3.13 1.28
N HIS A 181 1.05 -2.58 0.48
CA HIS A 181 0.70 -1.96 -0.81
C HIS A 181 0.93 -2.90 -1.99
N GLY A 182 1.97 -3.73 -1.93
CA GLY A 182 2.40 -4.55 -3.06
C GLY A 182 1.47 -5.69 -3.37
N ILE A 183 1.40 -6.63 -2.43
CA ILE A 183 0.56 -7.81 -2.57
C ILE A 183 -0.91 -7.40 -2.73
N PRO A 184 -1.49 -6.53 -1.87
CA PRO A 184 -2.89 -6.16 -2.03
C PRO A 184 -3.13 -5.23 -3.23
N GLY A 185 -2.13 -4.44 -3.68
CA GLY A 185 -2.22 -3.66 -4.92
C GLY A 185 -2.28 -4.56 -6.16
N LEU A 186 -1.49 -5.64 -6.19
CA LEU A 186 -1.59 -6.68 -7.23
C LEU A 186 -2.96 -7.38 -7.18
N MET A 187 -3.49 -7.65 -5.99
CA MET A 187 -4.87 -8.16 -5.84
C MET A 187 -5.89 -7.19 -6.43
N SER A 188 -5.70 -5.87 -6.27
CA SER A 188 -6.57 -4.85 -6.86
C SER A 188 -6.54 -4.87 -8.39
N GLY A 189 -5.35 -4.93 -8.98
CA GLY A 189 -5.18 -5.05 -10.43
C GLY A 189 -5.84 -6.32 -10.98
N ILE A 190 -5.66 -7.46 -10.31
CA ILE A 190 -6.32 -8.73 -10.68
C ILE A 190 -7.85 -8.61 -10.59
N ALA A 191 -8.38 -8.00 -9.53
CA ALA A 191 -9.82 -7.77 -9.41
C ALA A 191 -10.35 -6.88 -10.54
N GLY A 192 -9.59 -5.85 -10.94
CA GLY A 192 -9.90 -5.01 -12.10
C GLY A 192 -9.93 -5.79 -13.43
N ILE A 193 -8.95 -6.67 -13.67
CA ILE A 193 -8.89 -7.53 -14.86
C ILE A 193 -10.08 -8.49 -14.90
N ILE A 194 -10.37 -9.17 -13.78
CA ILE A 194 -11.50 -10.09 -13.67
C ILE A 194 -12.80 -9.34 -13.98
N LEU A 195 -13.03 -8.20 -13.33
CA LEU A 195 -14.25 -7.43 -13.53
C LEU A 195 -14.38 -6.91 -14.96
N ALA A 196 -13.28 -6.45 -15.57
CA ALA A 196 -13.27 -6.01 -16.96
C ALA A 196 -13.58 -7.15 -17.96
N SER A 197 -13.28 -8.41 -17.61
CA SER A 197 -13.50 -9.57 -18.48
C SER A 197 -14.96 -10.04 -18.53
N ILE A 198 -15.82 -9.62 -17.60
CA ILE A 198 -17.22 -10.08 -17.51
C ILE A 198 -18.06 -9.48 -18.66
N PRO A 199 -18.69 -10.30 -19.53
CA PRO A 199 -19.48 -9.83 -20.67
C PRO A 199 -20.79 -9.11 -20.30
N GLU A 200 -21.38 -8.40 -21.26
CA GLU A 200 -22.64 -7.65 -21.11
C GLU A 200 -23.87 -8.49 -20.77
N GLN A 201 -23.92 -9.75 -21.16
CA GLN A 201 -25.18 -10.53 -21.18
C GLN A 201 -25.25 -11.62 -20.11
N SER A 202 -24.45 -11.53 -19.04
CA SER A 202 -24.70 -12.34 -17.86
C SER A 202 -25.91 -11.76 -17.13
N GLY A 203 -27.00 -12.51 -16.93
CA GLY A 203 -28.17 -12.12 -16.14
C GLY A 203 -27.92 -11.74 -14.66
N PHE A 204 -26.66 -11.52 -14.29
CA PHE A 204 -26.15 -10.89 -13.08
C PHE A 204 -26.40 -9.36 -13.05
N GLN A 205 -26.86 -8.76 -14.16
CA GLN A 205 -27.01 -7.32 -14.34
C GLN A 205 -28.33 -6.71 -13.85
N ASP A 206 -29.39 -7.49 -13.64
CA ASP A 206 -30.71 -6.94 -13.24
C ASP A 206 -30.71 -6.32 -11.82
N HIS A 207 -29.66 -6.55 -11.03
CA HIS A 207 -29.42 -5.89 -9.74
C HIS A 207 -28.17 -5.01 -9.72
N LEU A 208 -27.43 -4.95 -10.83
CA LEU A 208 -26.16 -4.25 -10.92
C LEU A 208 -26.19 -3.34 -12.16
N THR A 209 -26.77 -2.15 -12.03
CA THR A 209 -26.84 -1.20 -13.15
C THR A 209 -25.46 -0.81 -13.68
N VAL A 210 -25.43 -0.70 -15.00
CA VAL A 210 -24.34 -0.34 -15.92
C VAL A 210 -23.36 0.65 -15.31
N LEU A 211 -22.28 0.14 -14.73
CA LEU A 211 -21.02 0.83 -14.84
C LEU A 211 -19.89 -0.18 -14.91
N ARG A 212 -19.62 -0.58 -16.14
CA ARG A 212 -18.40 -1.29 -16.51
C ARG A 212 -17.21 -0.45 -16.04
N LEU A 213 -16.08 -1.11 -15.82
CA LEU A 213 -14.78 -0.46 -16.01
C LEU A 213 -14.56 -0.17 -17.50
N THR A 214 -15.51 0.47 -18.20
CA THR A 214 -15.30 0.95 -19.57
C THR A 214 -14.44 2.19 -19.45
N GLY A 215 -13.18 2.12 -19.85
CA GLY A 215 -12.26 3.26 -19.84
C GLY A 215 -12.61 4.36 -20.84
N GLY A 216 -13.90 4.71 -20.98
CA GLY A 216 -14.39 5.71 -21.92
C GLY A 216 -14.54 5.23 -23.37
N LEU A 217 -13.87 4.16 -23.78
CA LEU A 217 -14.05 3.56 -25.12
C LEU A 217 -15.10 2.43 -25.08
N GLN A 218 -15.94 2.34 -26.10
CA GLN A 218 -16.84 1.20 -26.37
C GLN A 218 -16.03 -0.06 -26.78
N CYS A 219 -15.15 -0.50 -25.90
CA CYS A 219 -14.28 -1.64 -26.12
C CYS A 219 -14.97 -2.93 -25.64
N SER A 220 -14.68 -4.06 -26.28
CA SER A 220 -15.16 -5.35 -25.77
C SER A 220 -14.54 -5.66 -24.40
N SER A 221 -15.24 -6.44 -23.57
CA SER A 221 -14.76 -6.83 -22.23
C SER A 221 -13.35 -7.43 -22.27
N ASN A 222 -13.07 -8.25 -23.29
CA ASN A 222 -11.76 -8.87 -23.49
C ASN A 222 -10.65 -7.85 -23.74
N ILE A 223 -10.92 -6.79 -24.53
CA ILE A 223 -9.91 -5.76 -24.80
C ILE A 223 -9.69 -4.90 -23.55
N GLN A 224 -10.76 -4.53 -22.83
CA GLN A 224 -10.60 -3.78 -21.57
C GLN A 224 -9.82 -4.59 -20.53
N ALA A 225 -10.08 -5.89 -20.41
CA ALA A 225 -9.30 -6.77 -19.52
C ALA A 225 -7.83 -6.85 -19.95
N ALA A 226 -7.56 -6.96 -21.26
CA ALA A 226 -6.19 -6.93 -21.79
C ALA A 226 -5.50 -5.60 -21.51
N TYR A 227 -6.20 -4.47 -21.61
CA TYR A 227 -5.68 -3.15 -21.29
C TYR A 227 -5.38 -2.98 -19.80
N GLN A 228 -6.27 -3.45 -18.92
CA GLN A 228 -6.03 -3.47 -17.47
C GLN A 228 -4.81 -4.34 -17.12
N ALA A 229 -4.66 -5.50 -17.77
CA ALA A 229 -3.47 -6.34 -17.59
C ALA A 229 -2.20 -5.66 -18.11
N ALA A 230 -2.27 -5.02 -19.28
CA ALA A 230 -1.15 -4.32 -19.88
C ALA A 230 -0.67 -3.15 -19.00
N VAL A 231 -1.58 -2.35 -18.44
CA VAL A 231 -1.21 -1.22 -17.57
C VAL A 231 -0.63 -1.66 -16.23
N VAL A 232 -1.11 -2.77 -15.66
CA VAL A 232 -0.50 -3.40 -14.46
C VAL A 232 0.94 -3.81 -14.77
N GLY A 233 1.15 -4.49 -15.90
CA GLY A 233 2.49 -4.91 -16.35
C GLY A 233 3.42 -3.73 -16.63
N LEU A 234 2.93 -2.71 -17.35
CA LEU A 234 3.66 -1.47 -17.62
C LEU A 234 4.07 -0.79 -16.33
N THR A 235 3.14 -0.63 -15.39
CA THR A 235 3.41 0.05 -14.12
C THR A 235 4.45 -0.69 -13.30
N LEU A 236 4.41 -2.02 -13.25
CA LEU A 236 5.46 -2.82 -12.61
C LEU A 236 6.83 -2.60 -13.25
N ILE A 237 6.91 -2.58 -14.58
CA ILE A 237 8.18 -2.32 -15.29
C ILE A 237 8.70 -0.93 -14.96
N VAL A 238 7.86 0.11 -15.07
CA VAL A 238 8.27 1.49 -14.79
C VAL A 238 8.68 1.64 -13.32
N ALA A 239 7.97 1.03 -12.38
CA ALA A 239 8.30 1.07 -10.97
C ALA A 239 9.64 0.39 -10.65
N ILE A 240 9.87 -0.81 -11.20
CA ILE A 240 11.14 -1.55 -10.99
C ILE A 240 12.30 -0.79 -11.61
N VAL A 241 12.20 -0.40 -12.89
CA VAL A 241 13.29 0.29 -13.60
C VAL A 241 13.54 1.68 -13.00
N GLY A 242 12.48 2.42 -12.73
CA GLY A 242 12.52 3.75 -12.10
C GLY A 242 13.09 3.71 -10.69
N GLY A 243 12.73 2.69 -9.90
CA GLY A 243 13.24 2.50 -8.55
C GLY A 243 14.70 2.09 -8.52
N LEU A 244 15.12 1.21 -9.41
CA LEU A 244 16.53 0.87 -9.60
C LEU A 244 17.34 2.11 -10.02
N PHE A 245 16.85 2.88 -10.99
CA PHE A 245 17.49 4.11 -11.42
C PHE A 245 17.62 5.12 -10.27
N THR A 246 16.52 5.39 -9.57
CA THR A 246 16.51 6.33 -8.42
C THR A 246 17.44 5.84 -7.32
N GLY A 247 17.48 4.54 -7.05
CA GLY A 247 18.37 3.98 -6.05
C GLY A 247 19.84 4.01 -6.41
N LEU A 248 20.19 3.81 -7.68
CA LEU A 248 21.56 4.01 -8.16
C LEU A 248 21.97 5.47 -8.08
N LEU A 249 21.08 6.40 -8.43
CA LEU A 249 21.33 7.84 -8.31
C LEU A 249 21.59 8.25 -6.86
N LEU A 250 20.77 7.76 -5.92
CA LEU A 250 20.93 8.04 -4.48
C LEU A 250 22.17 7.40 -3.84
N ARG A 251 22.87 6.51 -4.55
CA ARG A 251 24.17 5.97 -4.12
C ARG A 251 25.36 6.83 -4.54
N LEU A 252 25.16 7.88 -5.34
CA LEU A 252 26.25 8.79 -5.69
C LEU A 252 26.78 9.53 -4.45
N PRO A 253 28.09 9.83 -4.36
CA PRO A 253 28.69 10.50 -3.20
C PRO A 253 28.04 11.85 -2.85
N LEU A 254 27.42 12.53 -3.82
CA LEU A 254 26.68 13.77 -3.58
C LEU A 254 25.52 13.58 -2.58
N PHE A 255 24.97 12.37 -2.50
CA PHE A 255 23.84 12.02 -1.63
C PHE A 255 24.23 11.08 -0.49
N SER A 256 25.53 10.88 -0.24
CA SER A 256 25.99 10.04 0.87
C SER A 256 25.53 10.64 2.20
N GLN A 257 24.83 9.85 3.01
CA GLN A 257 24.46 10.21 4.38
C GLN A 257 25.39 9.51 5.37
N GLU A 258 25.54 10.09 6.56
CA GLU A 258 26.23 9.43 7.67
C GLU A 258 25.55 8.10 8.00
N SER A 259 26.34 7.09 8.35
CA SER A 259 25.96 5.68 8.30
C SER A 259 25.19 5.17 9.52
N GLN A 260 24.59 6.04 10.33
CA GLN A 260 23.79 5.65 11.48
C GLN A 260 22.30 5.62 11.12
N TYR A 261 21.84 4.48 10.61
CA TYR A 261 20.44 4.28 10.23
C TYR A 261 19.51 4.20 11.45
N PHE A 262 18.32 4.78 11.30
CA PHE A 262 17.24 4.80 12.30
C PHE A 262 17.60 5.54 13.60
N ASP A 263 18.55 6.47 13.53
CA ASP A 263 18.94 7.32 14.64
C ASP A 263 18.67 8.80 14.30
N ASP A 264 17.76 9.41 15.06
CA ASP A 264 17.41 10.82 14.87
C ASP A 264 18.55 11.76 15.29
N GLU A 265 19.50 11.33 16.15
CA GLU A 265 20.61 12.17 16.63
C GLU A 265 21.53 12.66 15.49
N VAL A 266 21.59 11.93 14.37
CA VAL A 266 22.40 12.29 13.19
C VAL A 266 21.91 13.57 12.52
N HIS A 267 20.60 13.85 12.60
CA HIS A 267 19.97 14.95 11.87
C HIS A 267 19.28 15.97 12.77
N TRP A 268 19.01 15.63 14.03
CA TRP A 268 18.24 16.46 14.94
C TRP A 268 18.96 16.71 16.25
N HIS A 269 18.77 17.92 16.79
CA HIS A 269 19.08 18.18 18.18
C HIS A 269 18.06 17.50 19.09
N ILE A 270 18.46 16.37 19.69
CA ILE A 270 17.59 15.62 20.58
C ILE A 270 17.52 16.30 21.96
N PRO A 271 16.30 16.49 22.51
CA PRO A 271 16.14 16.97 23.88
C PRO A 271 16.85 16.05 24.86
N GLU A 272 17.66 16.61 25.77
CA GLU A 272 18.34 15.81 26.78
C GLU A 272 17.32 14.98 27.57
N PRO A 273 17.57 13.66 27.77
CA PRO A 273 16.70 12.84 28.59
C PRO A 273 16.56 13.46 29.99
N GLU A 274 15.35 13.57 30.52
CA GLU A 274 15.08 14.19 31.84
C GLU A 274 15.95 13.61 32.96
N HIS A 275 16.27 12.31 32.88
CA HIS A 275 17.18 11.65 33.81
C HIS A 275 18.62 12.21 33.75
N ARG A 276 19.13 12.49 32.55
CA ARG A 276 20.47 13.05 32.34
C ARG A 276 20.51 14.54 32.71
N ARG A 277 19.42 15.25 32.45
CA ARG A 277 19.22 16.66 32.85
C ARG A 277 19.15 16.82 34.37
N SER A 278 18.44 15.93 35.06
CA SER A 278 18.36 15.91 36.52
C SER A 278 19.66 15.48 37.20
N LEU A 279 20.41 14.53 36.61
CA LEU A 279 21.78 14.19 37.04
C LEU A 279 22.73 15.39 36.94
N LYS A 280 22.72 16.12 35.81
CA LYS A 280 23.51 17.36 35.66
C LYS A 280 23.11 18.41 36.71
N MET A 281 21.81 18.67 36.90
CA MET A 281 21.35 19.63 37.93
C MET A 281 21.79 19.24 39.34
N ARG A 282 21.82 17.95 39.69
CA ARG A 282 22.32 17.47 40.98
C ARG A 282 23.83 17.59 41.15
N LEU A 283 24.58 17.56 40.05
CA LEU A 283 26.04 17.76 40.05
C LEU A 283 26.42 19.25 40.14
N TYR A 284 25.59 20.16 39.64
CA TYR A 284 25.81 21.62 39.74
C TYR A 284 25.33 22.24 41.06
N THR A 285 24.59 21.48 41.89
CA THR A 285 24.08 21.93 43.20
C THR A 285 24.87 21.37 44.39
N ARG A 286 26.04 20.78 44.14
CA ARG A 286 27.05 20.40 45.15
C ARG A 286 28.32 21.20 44.93
#